data_AF-A0A2R5GUL5-F1
#
_entry.id   AF-A0A2R5GUL5-F1
#
_cell.length_a   1.000
_cell.length_b   1.000
_cell.length_c   1.000
_cell.angle_alpha   90.00
_cell.angle_beta   90.00
_cell.angle_gamma   90.00
#
_symmetry.space_group_name_H-M   'P 1'
#
loop_
_entity.id
_entity.type
_entity.pdbx_description
1 polymer ?
#
loop_
_entity_poly.entity_id
_entity_poly.type
_entity_poly.pdbx_seq_one_letter_code
_entity_poly.pdbx_strand_id
1 'polypeptide(L)'
;MLQSTARTLLRFCARGRSERAQFVVDSLVSPTVYKFVDMAVLPQRGRGGASGLATLEKIVLPVLQPGSRDAVDLHEVETNIRFRSWVRNAYLEQRFGNSPALRQATQRFFHQLPAVPTLREMDEIFGTGSWDRHPEESEDALQRKLVKAYETDPQSCAHWDLETILEAIGCCVAGMNEFNVYCERHFVYEFLTKDYINALWRHLQKRCDKVHAETGKTEITILELGAGTGQLTWLLERAFNKSRMSKSAQKARSYTCKFVATDTGTWSTRHQRGAVQELQNVERASYTSALASFSPDIVLCSWMPLGEDWTQAMRETSSVQEYILIGETDDGCCGHPWKTWGVHVHRSNDPMFAKNRANLANANPDRSVDLFHWLGRDRRPQIASAAAVSNADADADSDDDILDPEPGTLQPPYEADGFQRQNLSLSDLQLSRYDRAHYAANSHTVSFTRQAHDLAKEA
;
A
#
# COMPACT_ATOMS: atom_id res chain seq x y z
N MET A 1 26.10 17.33 23.29
CA MET A 1 26.20 18.02 22.00
C MET A 1 25.38 17.31 20.92
N LEU A 2 25.70 16.06 20.53
CA LEU A 2 24.98 15.31 19.47
C LEU A 2 23.45 15.27 19.65
N GLN A 3 22.96 14.97 20.86
CA GLN A 3 21.51 14.93 21.14
C GLN A 3 20.82 16.30 20.99
N SER A 4 21.51 17.40 21.32
CA SER A 4 20.96 18.75 21.16
C SER A 4 20.87 19.12 19.68
N THR A 5 21.89 18.78 18.89
CA THR A 5 21.90 18.99 17.44
C THR A 5 20.80 18.17 16.76
N ALA A 6 20.64 16.90 17.15
CA ALA A 6 19.58 16.03 16.65
C ALA A 6 18.18 16.62 16.90
N ARG A 7 17.92 17.13 18.12
CA ARG A 7 16.63 17.76 18.45
C ARG A 7 16.35 19.01 17.61
N THR A 8 17.35 19.88 17.42
CA THR A 8 17.18 21.09 16.59
C THR A 8 16.85 20.71 15.14
N LEU A 9 17.55 19.71 14.59
CA LEU A 9 17.30 19.23 13.23
C LEU A 9 15.93 18.55 13.11
N LEU A 10 15.52 17.73 14.08
CA LEU A 10 14.21 17.09 14.09
C LEU A 10 13.07 18.11 14.14
N ARG A 11 13.19 19.17 14.93
CA ARG A 11 12.19 20.26 14.93
C ARG A 11 12.09 20.94 13.59
N PHE A 12 13.23 21.19 12.97
CA PHE A 12 13.27 21.79 11.65
C PHE A 12 12.62 20.88 10.61
N CYS A 13 12.83 19.57 10.70
CA CYS A 13 12.16 18.58 9.85
C CYS A 13 10.67 18.46 10.17
N ALA A 14 10.26 18.54 11.43
CA ALA A 14 8.88 18.32 11.88
C ALA A 14 7.93 19.49 11.57
N ARG A 15 8.44 20.73 11.56
CA ARG A 15 7.68 21.91 11.13
C ARG A 15 7.49 21.87 9.61
N GLY A 16 6.36 21.34 9.15
CA GLY A 16 5.99 21.35 7.73
C GLY A 16 6.10 22.77 7.18
N ARG A 17 7.10 23.04 6.35
CA ARG A 17 7.22 24.34 5.65
C ARG A 17 6.58 24.24 4.28
N SER A 18 6.38 25.38 3.62
CA SER A 18 5.97 25.45 2.21
C SER A 18 6.69 24.40 1.35
N GLU A 19 6.01 23.77 0.40
CA GLU A 19 6.54 22.66 -0.43
C GLU A 19 7.96 22.88 -0.97
N ARG A 20 8.30 24.10 -1.41
CA ARG A 20 9.66 24.43 -1.88
C ARG A 20 10.72 24.34 -0.80
N ALA A 21 10.41 24.83 0.40
CA ALA A 21 11.30 24.71 1.55
C ALA A 21 11.38 23.24 1.95
N GLN A 22 10.25 22.54 2.01
CA GLN A 22 10.21 21.11 2.29
C GLN A 22 11.07 20.32 1.30
N PHE A 23 10.99 20.59 -0.01
CA PHE A 23 11.84 19.98 -1.04
C PHE A 23 13.34 20.20 -0.80
N VAL A 24 13.75 21.40 -0.39
CA VAL A 24 15.16 21.71 -0.07
C VAL A 24 15.61 21.00 1.20
N VAL A 25 14.76 21.00 2.24
CA VAL A 25 14.99 20.19 3.45
C VAL A 25 15.11 18.72 3.06
N ASP A 26 14.19 18.23 2.25
CA ASP A 26 14.04 16.84 1.83
C ASP A 26 15.16 16.33 0.93
N SER A 27 15.69 17.17 0.06
CA SER A 27 16.72 16.78 -0.91
C SER A 27 18.13 16.93 -0.36
N LEU A 28 18.36 17.88 0.56
CA LEU A 28 19.71 18.21 1.05
C LEU A 28 19.92 17.88 2.52
N VAL A 29 18.90 18.08 3.35
CA VAL A 29 19.03 18.07 4.81
C VAL A 29 18.50 16.76 5.38
N SER A 30 17.33 16.29 4.96
CA SER A 30 16.57 15.19 5.52
C SER A 30 17.29 13.84 5.48
N PRO A 31 17.94 13.41 4.39
CA PRO A 31 18.76 12.20 4.40
C PRO A 31 19.91 12.33 5.40
N THR A 32 20.49 13.53 5.54
CA THR A 32 21.58 13.81 6.48
C THR A 32 21.08 13.87 7.92
N VAL A 33 19.91 14.48 8.18
CA VAL A 33 19.27 14.54 9.51
C VAL A 33 18.86 13.16 9.94
N TYR A 34 18.08 12.44 9.13
CA TYR A 34 17.64 11.10 9.48
C TYR A 34 18.83 10.17 9.61
N LYS A 35 19.82 10.23 8.71
CA LYS A 35 21.08 9.48 8.88
C LYS A 35 21.83 9.88 10.16
N PHE A 36 21.79 11.14 10.57
CA PHE A 36 22.45 11.59 11.80
C PHE A 36 21.71 11.13 13.06
N VAL A 37 20.38 11.19 13.06
CA VAL A 37 19.57 10.66 14.16
C VAL A 37 19.68 9.14 14.20
N ASP A 38 19.67 8.50 13.04
CA ASP A 38 20.01 7.10 12.84
C ASP A 38 21.40 6.82 13.43
N MET A 39 22.43 7.59 13.14
CA MET A 39 23.75 7.43 13.75
C MET A 39 23.79 7.73 15.26
N ALA A 40 22.82 8.47 15.79
CA ALA A 40 22.72 8.76 17.23
C ALA A 40 21.91 7.70 17.99
N VAL A 41 20.94 7.06 17.33
CA VAL A 41 19.99 6.09 17.90
C VAL A 41 20.42 4.65 17.58
N LEU A 42 20.89 4.41 16.36
CA LEU A 42 21.18 3.09 15.77
C LEU A 42 22.57 2.50 15.98
N PRO A 43 23.60 3.13 16.59
CA PRO A 43 24.78 2.38 17.03
C PRO A 43 24.41 1.22 17.98
N GLN A 44 23.20 1.27 18.54
CA GLN A 44 22.58 0.24 19.36
C GLN A 44 21.80 -0.81 18.53
N ARG A 45 21.84 -0.83 17.18
CA ARG A 45 21.05 -1.77 16.34
C ARG A 45 21.33 -3.25 16.65
N GLY A 46 22.51 -3.59 17.21
CA GLY A 46 22.82 -4.93 17.70
C GLY A 46 22.43 -5.21 19.16
N ARG A 47 21.89 -4.21 19.86
CA ARG A 47 21.40 -4.24 21.25
C ARG A 47 19.93 -3.80 21.28
N GLY A 48 19.08 -4.45 20.49
CA GLY A 48 17.65 -4.15 20.59
C GLY A 48 17.07 -4.47 21.96
N GLY A 49 15.91 -3.88 22.23
CA GLY A 49 15.23 -3.96 23.52
C GLY A 49 15.08 -2.59 24.19
N ALA A 50 14.69 -2.61 25.47
CA ALA A 50 14.25 -1.43 26.22
C ALA A 50 15.23 -0.22 26.19
N SER A 51 16.55 -0.47 26.08
CA SER A 51 17.55 0.60 26.03
C SER A 51 17.51 1.42 24.74
N GLY A 52 17.18 0.79 23.60
CA GLY A 52 17.08 1.45 22.30
C GLY A 52 15.86 2.37 22.24
N LEU A 53 14.71 1.85 22.66
CA LEU A 53 13.46 2.61 22.75
C LEU A 53 13.58 3.81 23.71
N ALA A 54 14.13 3.61 24.91
CA ALA A 54 14.36 4.70 25.86
C ALA A 54 15.29 5.80 25.29
N THR A 55 16.24 5.44 24.44
CA THR A 55 17.11 6.41 23.75
C THR A 55 16.35 7.20 22.70
N LEU A 56 15.51 6.52 21.90
CA LEU A 56 14.64 7.16 20.91
C LEU A 56 13.68 8.14 21.60
N GLU A 57 12.99 7.71 22.66
CA GLU A 57 12.09 8.53 23.47
C GLU A 57 12.77 9.80 23.98
N LYS A 58 13.98 9.67 24.56
CA LYS A 58 14.76 10.81 25.06
C LYS A 58 15.12 11.83 23.97
N ILE A 59 15.18 11.42 22.70
CA ILE A 59 15.50 12.29 21.56
C ILE A 59 14.22 12.88 20.95
N VAL A 60 13.19 12.06 20.74
CA VAL A 60 11.98 12.40 19.98
C VAL A 60 10.92 13.07 20.86
N LEU A 61 10.65 12.57 22.07
CA LEU A 61 9.60 13.13 22.93
C LEU A 61 9.75 14.64 23.18
N PRO A 62 10.95 15.19 23.46
CA PRO A 62 11.08 16.64 23.65
C PRO A 62 10.79 17.48 22.41
N VAL A 63 10.71 16.87 21.22
CA VAL A 63 10.31 17.54 19.97
C VAL A 63 8.79 17.52 19.81
N LEU A 64 8.11 16.46 20.28
CA LEU A 64 6.68 16.23 20.07
C LEU A 64 5.80 16.60 21.28
N GLN A 65 6.32 16.56 22.52
CA GLN A 65 5.54 16.84 23.72
C GLN A 65 5.31 18.35 23.92
N PRO A 66 4.05 18.79 24.11
CA PRO A 66 3.73 20.16 24.48
C PRO A 66 4.41 20.59 25.79
N GLY A 67 4.78 21.87 25.90
CA GLY A 67 5.43 22.42 27.11
C GLY A 67 6.95 22.26 27.17
N SER A 68 7.54 21.47 26.27
CA SER A 68 8.96 21.57 25.94
C SER A 68 9.25 22.96 25.37
N ARG A 69 10.41 23.57 25.72
CA ARG A 69 10.89 24.85 25.13
C ARG A 69 10.87 24.85 23.61
N ASP A 70 10.81 23.67 23.03
CA ASP A 70 11.00 23.48 21.63
C ASP A 70 10.04 22.45 21.01
N ALA A 71 8.88 22.26 21.65
CA ALA A 71 7.78 21.48 21.11
C ALA A 71 7.37 22.00 19.73
N VAL A 72 7.00 21.09 18.84
CA VAL A 72 6.30 21.38 17.59
C VAL A 72 4.82 21.08 17.80
N ASP A 73 3.95 21.84 17.17
CA ASP A 73 2.51 21.54 17.18
C ASP A 73 2.29 20.17 16.52
N LEU A 74 1.59 19.27 17.20
CA LEU A 74 1.31 17.94 16.68
C LEU A 74 0.58 17.98 15.32
N HIS A 75 -0.24 19.00 15.06
CA HIS A 75 -0.87 19.18 13.75
C HIS A 75 0.12 19.52 12.63
N GLU A 76 1.20 20.26 12.92
CA GLU A 76 2.25 20.50 11.92
C GLU A 76 2.98 19.19 11.59
N VAL A 77 3.24 18.37 12.61
CA VAL A 77 3.90 17.06 12.45
C VAL A 77 3.01 16.08 11.69
N GLU A 78 1.71 16.11 11.94
CA GLU A 78 0.71 15.26 11.29
C GLU A 78 0.78 15.40 9.76
N THR A 79 0.95 16.61 9.25
CA THR A 79 1.09 16.87 7.80
C THR A 79 2.43 16.40 7.21
N ASN A 80 3.40 16.02 8.05
CA ASN A 80 4.73 15.65 7.63
C ASN A 80 4.89 14.13 7.48
N ILE A 81 4.44 13.61 6.34
CA ILE A 81 4.42 12.16 6.03
C ILE A 81 5.81 11.53 6.16
N ARG A 82 6.88 12.24 5.78
CA ARG A 82 8.27 11.73 5.84
C ARG A 82 8.76 11.58 7.27
N PHE A 83 8.56 12.60 8.09
CA PHE A 83 8.89 12.54 9.50
C PHE A 83 8.10 11.43 10.19
N ARG A 84 6.79 11.36 9.95
CA ARG A 84 5.91 10.30 10.45
C ARG A 84 6.41 8.90 10.07
N SER A 85 6.71 8.69 8.79
CA SER A 85 7.23 7.42 8.29
C SER A 85 8.58 7.06 8.93
N TRP A 86 9.51 8.03 9.04
CA TRP A 86 10.81 7.78 9.67
C TRP A 86 10.65 7.43 11.15
N VAL A 87 9.91 8.23 11.91
CA VAL A 87 9.79 8.04 13.37
C VAL A 87 9.02 6.77 13.70
N ARG A 88 7.99 6.43 12.91
CA ARG A 88 7.29 5.15 12.94
C ARG A 88 8.27 3.99 12.75
N ASN A 89 9.01 3.99 11.64
CA ASN A 89 9.95 2.90 11.34
C ASN A 89 11.03 2.78 12.42
N ALA A 90 11.55 3.91 12.91
CA ALA A 90 12.52 3.92 13.99
C ALA A 90 11.94 3.34 15.28
N TYR A 91 10.72 3.71 15.64
CA TYR A 91 10.01 3.18 16.80
C TYR A 91 9.81 1.67 16.72
N LEU A 92 9.23 1.18 15.62
CA LEU A 92 8.95 -0.24 15.42
C LEU A 92 10.25 -1.07 15.39
N GLU A 93 11.30 -0.55 14.74
CA GLU A 93 12.62 -1.17 14.69
C GLU A 93 13.28 -1.26 16.08
N GLN A 94 13.16 -0.23 16.92
CA GLN A 94 13.67 -0.29 18.29
C GLN A 94 12.87 -1.24 19.18
N ARG A 95 11.55 -1.31 18.98
CA ARG A 95 10.65 -2.15 19.78
C ARG A 95 10.74 -3.63 19.41
N PHE A 96 10.71 -3.94 18.12
CA PHE A 96 10.57 -5.32 17.62
C PHE A 96 11.75 -5.80 16.76
N GLY A 97 12.64 -4.90 16.31
CA GLY A 97 13.68 -5.20 15.32
C GLY A 97 14.69 -6.29 15.71
N ASN A 98 14.75 -6.64 17.00
CA ASN A 98 15.61 -7.69 17.54
C ASN A 98 14.82 -8.75 18.33
N SER A 99 13.53 -8.91 18.08
CA SER A 99 12.77 -9.99 18.71
C SER A 99 13.19 -11.36 18.16
N PRO A 100 12.99 -12.44 18.94
CA PRO A 100 13.18 -13.81 18.45
C PRO A 100 12.28 -14.14 17.24
N ALA A 101 11.02 -13.72 17.28
CA ALA A 101 10.04 -13.96 16.22
C ALA A 101 10.47 -13.34 14.89
N LEU A 102 10.94 -12.07 14.89
CA LEU A 102 11.42 -11.41 13.68
C LEU A 102 12.68 -12.08 13.13
N ARG A 103 13.63 -12.49 13.98
CA ARG A 103 14.81 -13.24 13.53
C ARG A 103 14.43 -14.59 12.92
N GLN A 104 13.50 -15.31 13.54
CA GLN A 104 12.99 -16.57 13.04
C GLN A 104 12.30 -16.38 11.69
N ALA A 105 11.45 -15.37 11.55
CA ALA A 105 10.79 -15.03 10.30
C ALA A 105 11.79 -14.67 9.21
N THR A 106 12.77 -13.80 9.49
CA THR A 106 13.85 -13.50 8.54
C THR A 106 14.59 -14.77 8.16
N GLN A 107 15.00 -15.62 9.11
CA GLN A 107 15.70 -16.87 8.75
C GLN A 107 14.85 -17.82 7.89
N ARG A 108 13.54 -17.88 8.14
CA ARG A 108 12.63 -18.83 7.48
C ARG A 108 12.10 -18.33 6.14
N PHE A 109 11.87 -17.03 6.04
CA PHE A 109 11.13 -16.41 4.93
C PHE A 109 11.97 -15.41 4.13
N PHE A 110 13.15 -15.00 4.59
CA PHE A 110 14.01 -14.14 3.78
C PHE A 110 14.33 -14.85 2.46
N HIS A 111 14.09 -14.15 1.35
CA HIS A 111 14.09 -14.65 -0.03
C HIS A 111 12.84 -15.39 -0.53
N GLN A 112 11.70 -15.39 0.19
CA GLN A 112 10.47 -16.18 -0.07
C GLN A 112 10.31 -16.75 -1.49
N LEU A 113 11.09 -17.82 -1.73
CA LEU A 113 11.00 -18.83 -2.75
C LEU A 113 12.00 -19.92 -2.35
N PRO A 114 11.64 -21.22 -2.42
CA PRO A 114 10.37 -21.77 -2.91
C PRO A 114 9.30 -22.03 -1.83
N ALA A 115 9.56 -21.77 -0.55
CA ALA A 115 8.65 -22.11 0.55
C ALA A 115 7.79 -20.91 0.96
N VAL A 116 6.53 -20.89 0.53
CA VAL A 116 5.52 -19.93 1.00
C VAL A 116 4.88 -20.45 2.29
N PRO A 117 4.85 -19.66 3.37
CA PRO A 117 4.25 -20.10 4.62
C PRO A 117 2.73 -20.22 4.53
N THR A 118 2.18 -21.05 5.38
CA THR A 118 0.75 -21.12 5.71
C THR A 118 0.39 -20.04 6.74
N LEU A 119 -0.90 -19.68 6.82
CA LEU A 119 -1.42 -18.79 7.87
C LEU A 119 -1.11 -19.32 9.27
N ARG A 120 -1.16 -20.63 9.45
CA ARG A 120 -0.79 -21.27 10.72
C ARG A 120 0.67 -21.02 11.07
N GLU A 121 1.59 -21.13 10.11
CA GLU A 121 3.01 -20.84 10.36
C GLU A 121 3.23 -19.34 10.66
N MET A 122 2.42 -18.46 10.08
CA MET A 122 2.43 -17.03 10.40
C MET A 122 1.95 -16.77 11.82
N ASP A 123 0.86 -17.41 12.22
CA ASP A 123 0.35 -17.35 13.59
C ASP A 123 1.36 -17.91 14.62
N GLU A 124 1.96 -19.06 14.33
CA GLU A 124 2.98 -19.66 15.21
C GLU A 124 4.21 -18.76 15.43
N ILE A 125 4.56 -17.91 14.47
CA ILE A 125 5.72 -17.01 14.57
C ILE A 125 5.35 -15.65 15.15
N PHE A 126 4.24 -15.07 14.71
CA PHE A 126 3.89 -13.67 14.97
C PHE A 126 2.64 -13.48 15.85
N GLY A 127 1.92 -14.57 16.17
CA GLY A 127 0.67 -14.52 16.94
C GLY A 127 -0.51 -13.90 16.19
N THR A 128 -0.54 -13.98 14.86
CA THR A 128 -1.58 -13.35 14.01
C THR A 128 -2.96 -13.96 14.17
N GLY A 129 -3.09 -15.16 14.72
CA GLY A 129 -4.37 -15.84 14.96
C GLY A 129 -5.18 -15.23 16.10
N SER A 130 -4.56 -14.37 16.91
CA SER A 130 -5.23 -13.57 17.95
C SER A 130 -5.70 -12.20 17.45
N TRP A 131 -5.55 -11.92 16.15
CA TRP A 131 -6.01 -10.68 15.56
C TRP A 131 -7.53 -10.72 15.42
N ASP A 132 -8.20 -10.36 16.50
CA ASP A 132 -9.63 -10.25 16.51
C ASP A 132 -10.05 -9.11 15.57
N ARG A 133 -11.02 -9.40 14.71
CA ARG A 133 -11.65 -8.40 13.86
C ARG A 133 -12.72 -7.69 14.67
N HIS A 134 -12.31 -6.68 15.44
CA HIS A 134 -13.23 -5.82 16.18
C HIS A 134 -13.57 -4.58 15.34
N PRO A 135 -14.70 -4.54 14.63
CA PRO A 135 -15.04 -3.39 13.80
C PRO A 135 -15.39 -2.11 14.60
N GLU A 136 -15.68 -2.25 15.90
CA GLU A 136 -16.16 -1.12 16.73
C GLU A 136 -15.03 -0.26 17.33
N GLU A 137 -13.86 -0.84 17.48
CA GLU A 137 -12.64 -0.09 17.75
C GLU A 137 -11.93 -0.04 16.41
N SER A 138 -11.92 1.11 15.73
CA SER A 138 -11.07 1.32 14.54
C SER A 138 -9.83 2.13 14.91
N GLU A 139 -8.75 2.01 14.13
CA GLU A 139 -7.54 2.83 14.30
C GLU A 139 -7.91 4.32 14.37
N ASP A 140 -8.74 4.75 13.43
CA ASP A 140 -9.23 6.11 13.40
C ASP A 140 -10.05 6.46 14.66
N ALA A 141 -10.72 5.51 15.30
CA ALA A 141 -11.44 5.78 16.54
C ALA A 141 -10.47 6.11 17.69
N LEU A 142 -9.37 5.36 17.81
CA LEU A 142 -8.31 5.67 18.77
C LEU A 142 -7.62 7.00 18.43
N GLN A 143 -7.22 7.19 17.17
CA GLN A 143 -6.59 8.44 16.73
C GLN A 143 -7.52 9.63 16.97
N ARG A 144 -8.79 9.57 16.54
CA ARG A 144 -9.78 10.65 16.77
C ARG A 144 -9.97 10.94 18.26
N LYS A 145 -9.98 9.91 19.11
CA LYS A 145 -10.06 10.09 20.57
C LYS A 145 -8.84 10.84 21.11
N LEU A 146 -7.63 10.49 20.64
CA LEU A 146 -6.39 11.15 21.04
C LEU A 146 -6.33 12.59 20.51
N VAL A 147 -6.60 12.81 19.22
CA VAL A 147 -6.65 14.15 18.61
C VAL A 147 -7.64 15.05 19.36
N LYS A 148 -8.85 14.55 19.63
CA LYS A 148 -9.85 15.29 20.42
C LYS A 148 -9.36 15.63 21.83
N ALA A 149 -8.64 14.73 22.49
CA ALA A 149 -8.05 14.98 23.81
C ALA A 149 -6.98 16.09 23.73
N TYR A 150 -6.11 16.06 22.73
CA TYR A 150 -5.10 17.10 22.48
C TYR A 150 -5.74 18.46 22.17
N GLU A 151 -6.76 18.50 21.31
CA GLU A 151 -7.48 19.74 20.98
C GLU A 151 -8.19 20.36 22.19
N THR A 152 -8.67 19.52 23.12
CA THR A 152 -9.35 19.97 24.34
C THR A 152 -8.38 20.54 25.36
N ASP A 153 -7.23 19.90 25.56
CA ASP A 153 -6.18 20.36 26.45
C ASP A 153 -4.81 19.91 25.93
N PRO A 154 -4.06 20.78 25.22
CA PRO A 154 -2.74 20.43 24.71
C PRO A 154 -1.74 20.06 25.82
N GLN A 155 -1.90 20.59 27.04
CA GLN A 155 -1.02 20.23 28.16
C GLN A 155 -1.32 18.82 28.69
N SER A 156 -2.51 18.29 28.42
CA SER A 156 -2.85 16.90 28.75
C SER A 156 -1.93 15.90 28.04
N CYS A 157 -1.28 16.26 26.94
CA CYS A 157 -0.37 15.36 26.24
C CYS A 157 1.05 15.32 26.84
N ALA A 158 1.35 16.14 27.84
CA ALA A 158 2.68 16.19 28.47
C ALA A 158 3.09 14.87 29.16
N HIS A 159 2.11 14.04 29.53
CA HIS A 159 2.33 12.74 30.16
C HIS A 159 2.17 11.55 29.20
N TRP A 160 1.85 11.80 27.93
CA TRP A 160 1.75 10.74 26.94
C TRP A 160 3.13 10.13 26.67
N ASP A 161 3.16 8.81 26.58
CA ASP A 161 4.32 8.10 26.11
C ASP A 161 4.51 8.29 24.60
N LEU A 162 5.63 7.80 24.08
CA LEU A 162 5.95 7.97 22.66
C LEU A 162 4.94 7.26 21.76
N GLU A 163 4.49 6.06 22.14
CA GLU A 163 3.49 5.32 21.36
C GLU A 163 2.19 6.11 21.20
N THR A 164 1.66 6.67 22.30
CA THR A 164 0.43 7.46 22.30
C THR A 164 0.57 8.72 21.45
N ILE A 165 1.71 9.42 21.53
CA ILE A 165 1.96 10.61 20.69
C ILE A 165 2.07 10.22 19.21
N LEU A 166 2.80 9.16 18.91
CA LEU A 166 2.95 8.66 17.55
C LEU A 166 1.58 8.27 16.97
N GLU A 167 0.74 7.61 17.75
CA GLU A 167 -0.63 7.28 17.33
C GLU A 167 -1.45 8.54 17.06
N ALA A 168 -1.38 9.54 17.94
CA ALA A 168 -2.12 10.79 17.79
C ALA A 168 -1.75 11.57 16.52
N ILE A 169 -0.49 11.51 16.07
CA ILE A 169 -0.04 12.13 14.81
C ILE A 169 -0.21 11.23 13.59
N GLY A 170 -0.92 10.10 13.72
CA GLY A 170 -1.16 9.16 12.63
C GLY A 170 0.08 8.35 12.23
N CYS A 171 1.05 8.13 13.11
CA CYS A 171 2.12 7.18 12.80
C CYS A 171 1.66 5.73 12.82
N CYS A 172 0.43 5.45 13.27
CA CYS A 172 -0.22 4.16 13.07
C CYS A 172 0.54 3.02 13.79
N VAL A 173 1.06 3.26 15.00
CA VAL A 173 1.98 2.35 15.71
C VAL A 173 1.27 1.45 16.72
N ALA A 174 0.07 1.82 17.18
CA ALA A 174 -0.67 1.04 18.16
C ALA A 174 -1.11 -0.31 17.58
N GLY A 175 -0.87 -1.39 18.32
CA GLY A 175 -1.24 -2.77 17.91
C GLY A 175 -0.32 -3.40 16.86
N MET A 176 0.71 -2.68 16.40
CA MET A 176 1.75 -3.21 15.51
C MET A 176 2.66 -4.18 16.26
N ASN A 177 3.20 -5.18 15.55
CA ASN A 177 4.12 -6.17 16.10
C ASN A 177 5.27 -6.50 15.12
N GLU A 178 5.98 -7.58 15.40
CA GLU A 178 7.07 -8.12 14.60
C GLU A 178 6.71 -8.37 13.13
N PHE A 179 5.47 -8.76 12.82
CA PHE A 179 5.02 -9.00 11.46
C PHE A 179 5.07 -7.71 10.63
N ASN A 180 4.62 -6.59 11.21
CA ASN A 180 4.64 -5.30 10.51
C ASN A 180 6.07 -4.85 10.23
N VAL A 181 6.99 -5.06 11.18
CA VAL A 181 8.42 -4.77 10.98
C VAL A 181 9.02 -5.65 9.90
N TYR A 182 8.66 -6.94 9.88
CA TYR A 182 9.08 -7.83 8.80
C TYR A 182 8.61 -7.28 7.44
N CYS A 183 7.33 -6.93 7.33
CA CYS A 183 6.76 -6.42 6.09
C CYS A 183 7.43 -5.11 5.64
N GLU A 184 7.66 -4.16 6.54
CA GLU A 184 8.34 -2.90 6.24
C GLU A 184 9.79 -3.11 5.79
N ARG A 185 10.55 -3.99 6.47
CA ARG A 185 11.94 -4.30 6.11
C ARG A 185 12.07 -4.95 4.73
N HIS A 186 11.07 -5.72 4.34
CA HIS A 186 11.08 -6.50 3.11
C HIS A 186 10.19 -5.92 2.01
N PHE A 187 9.64 -4.72 2.22
CA PHE A 187 8.73 -4.05 1.29
C PHE A 187 7.54 -4.93 0.85
N VAL A 188 7.04 -5.74 1.77
CA VAL A 188 5.89 -6.61 1.56
C VAL A 188 4.66 -5.82 1.93
N TYR A 189 3.78 -5.55 0.96
CA TYR A 189 2.49 -4.92 1.22
C TYR A 189 1.42 -5.98 1.48
N GLU A 190 1.27 -6.93 0.54
CA GLU A 190 0.50 -8.16 0.73
C GLU A 190 1.45 -9.31 1.08
N PHE A 191 1.27 -9.90 2.25
CA PHE A 191 2.03 -11.07 2.63
C PHE A 191 1.36 -12.34 2.08
N LEU A 192 1.94 -12.89 1.01
CA LEU A 192 1.38 -14.05 0.33
C LEU A 192 1.55 -15.32 1.18
N THR A 193 0.42 -15.94 1.55
CA THR A 193 0.40 -17.25 2.20
C THR A 193 -0.02 -18.35 1.23
N LYS A 194 0.38 -19.57 1.52
CA LYS A 194 -0.02 -20.75 0.75
C LYS A 194 -1.54 -20.94 0.78
N ASP A 195 -2.19 -20.61 1.88
CA ASP A 195 -3.65 -20.70 2.03
C ASP A 195 -4.35 -19.74 1.08
N TYR A 196 -3.92 -18.47 1.09
CA TYR A 196 -4.41 -17.43 0.20
C TYR A 196 -4.18 -17.77 -1.28
N ILE A 197 -2.94 -18.12 -1.67
CA ILE A 197 -2.60 -18.48 -3.06
C ILE A 197 -3.44 -19.65 -3.57
N ASN A 198 -3.65 -20.69 -2.74
CA ASN A 198 -4.48 -21.82 -3.15
C ASN A 198 -5.96 -21.42 -3.29
N ALA A 199 -6.47 -20.54 -2.42
CA ALA A 199 -7.84 -20.05 -2.52
C ALA A 199 -8.04 -19.17 -3.76
N LEU A 200 -7.13 -18.23 -4.02
CA LEU A 200 -7.13 -17.39 -5.21
C LEU A 200 -7.00 -18.22 -6.49
N TRP A 201 -6.12 -19.22 -6.52
CA TRP A 201 -6.03 -20.16 -7.64
C TRP A 201 -7.35 -20.91 -7.88
N ARG A 202 -8.02 -21.40 -6.84
CA ARG A 202 -9.33 -22.08 -7.01
C ARG A 202 -10.39 -21.13 -7.59
N HIS A 203 -10.37 -19.85 -7.20
CA HIS A 203 -11.24 -18.83 -7.79
C HIS A 203 -10.91 -18.65 -9.28
N LEU A 204 -9.65 -18.33 -9.60
CA LEU A 204 -9.18 -18.16 -10.98
C LEU A 204 -9.50 -19.37 -11.85
N GLN A 205 -9.35 -20.59 -11.34
CA GLN A 205 -9.68 -21.79 -12.07
C GLN A 205 -11.14 -21.83 -12.49
N LYS A 206 -12.08 -21.57 -11.58
CA LYS A 206 -13.53 -21.52 -11.89
C LYS A 206 -13.83 -20.45 -12.94
N ARG A 207 -13.10 -19.34 -12.87
CA ARG A 207 -13.25 -18.22 -13.79
C ARG A 207 -12.71 -18.55 -15.18
N CYS A 208 -11.55 -19.20 -15.26
CA CYS A 208 -11.06 -19.77 -16.51
C CYS A 208 -12.02 -20.79 -17.11
N ASP A 209 -12.58 -21.72 -16.31
CA ASP A 209 -13.59 -22.68 -16.78
C ASP A 209 -14.81 -21.96 -17.40
N LYS A 210 -15.27 -20.86 -16.77
CA LYS A 210 -16.37 -20.04 -17.27
C LYS A 210 -16.02 -19.28 -18.56
N VAL A 211 -14.87 -18.61 -18.60
CA VAL A 211 -14.38 -17.91 -19.80
C VAL A 211 -14.26 -18.86 -20.97
N HIS A 212 -13.72 -20.07 -20.76
CA HIS A 212 -13.66 -21.11 -21.80
C HIS A 212 -15.05 -21.47 -22.31
N ALA A 213 -16.02 -21.71 -21.41
CA ALA A 213 -17.37 -22.10 -21.77
C ALA A 213 -18.12 -20.99 -22.55
N GLU A 214 -17.90 -19.73 -22.21
CA GLU A 214 -18.58 -18.58 -22.83
C GLU A 214 -17.94 -18.14 -24.14
N THR A 215 -16.61 -18.24 -24.27
CA THR A 215 -15.86 -17.69 -25.42
C THR A 215 -15.33 -18.75 -26.38
N GLY A 216 -15.26 -20.02 -25.95
CA GLY A 216 -14.61 -21.11 -26.70
C GLY A 216 -13.08 -21.01 -26.75
N LYS A 217 -12.45 -20.03 -26.08
CA LYS A 217 -10.99 -19.85 -26.10
C LYS A 217 -10.26 -21.06 -25.52
N THR A 218 -9.28 -21.58 -26.25
CA THR A 218 -8.43 -22.70 -25.80
C THR A 218 -7.18 -22.24 -25.05
N GLU A 219 -6.88 -20.95 -25.06
CA GLU A 219 -5.85 -20.33 -24.21
C GLU A 219 -6.48 -19.14 -23.50
N ILE A 220 -6.31 -19.07 -22.19
CA ILE A 220 -6.84 -18.01 -21.33
C ILE A 220 -5.67 -17.25 -20.75
N THR A 221 -5.61 -15.94 -20.98
CA THR A 221 -4.52 -15.08 -20.50
C THR A 221 -4.90 -14.41 -19.19
N ILE A 222 -4.07 -14.62 -18.17
CA ILE A 222 -4.16 -14.00 -16.85
C ILE A 222 -2.99 -13.03 -16.73
N LEU A 223 -3.29 -11.74 -16.61
CA LEU A 223 -2.30 -10.65 -16.58
C LEU A 223 -2.28 -9.97 -15.21
N GLU A 224 -1.13 -9.94 -14.54
CA GLU A 224 -0.90 -9.11 -13.36
C GLU A 224 -0.30 -7.75 -13.76
N LEU A 225 -0.99 -6.66 -13.43
CA LEU A 225 -0.53 -5.28 -13.64
C LEU A 225 0.11 -4.74 -12.36
N GLY A 226 1.28 -4.11 -12.49
CA GLY A 226 2.03 -3.60 -11.33
C GLY A 226 2.57 -4.74 -10.48
N ALA A 227 3.04 -5.81 -11.13
CA ALA A 227 3.41 -7.06 -10.48
C ALA A 227 4.62 -6.95 -9.53
N GLY A 228 5.32 -5.81 -9.52
CA GLY A 228 6.54 -5.61 -8.75
C GLY A 228 7.59 -6.65 -9.13
N THR A 229 7.78 -7.63 -8.25
CA THR A 229 8.72 -8.74 -8.42
C THR A 229 8.16 -9.91 -9.23
N GLY A 230 6.85 -9.95 -9.51
CA GLY A 230 6.16 -11.08 -10.15
C GLY A 230 5.86 -12.25 -9.22
N GLN A 231 6.03 -12.08 -7.90
CA GLN A 231 5.90 -13.17 -6.93
C GLN A 231 4.49 -13.78 -6.91
N LEU A 232 3.45 -12.96 -6.97
CA LEU A 232 2.06 -13.44 -6.99
C LEU A 232 1.81 -14.29 -8.24
N THR A 233 2.09 -13.77 -9.43
CA THR A 233 1.98 -14.53 -10.69
C THR A 233 2.77 -15.84 -10.66
N TRP A 234 4.03 -15.81 -10.23
CA TRP A 234 4.86 -17.01 -10.14
C TRP A 234 4.25 -18.09 -9.23
N LEU A 235 3.69 -17.67 -8.08
CA LEU A 235 3.05 -18.56 -7.13
C LEU A 235 1.76 -19.17 -7.67
N LEU A 236 0.95 -18.37 -8.37
CA LEU A 236 -0.26 -18.82 -9.03
C LEU A 236 0.04 -19.81 -10.16
N GLU A 237 1.04 -19.53 -11.00
CA GLU A 237 1.47 -20.44 -12.06
C GLU A 237 1.95 -21.79 -11.48
N ARG A 238 2.69 -21.75 -10.36
CA ARG A 238 3.12 -22.98 -9.67
C ARG A 238 1.93 -23.75 -9.08
N ALA A 239 0.96 -23.07 -8.48
CA ALA A 239 -0.27 -23.68 -7.98
C ALA A 239 -1.07 -24.34 -9.12
N PHE A 240 -1.17 -23.66 -10.26
CA PHE A 240 -1.76 -24.20 -11.49
C PHE A 240 -1.05 -25.46 -11.96
N ASN A 241 0.26 -25.41 -12.14
CA ASN A 241 1.06 -26.53 -12.65
C ASN A 241 0.98 -27.75 -11.73
N LYS A 242 1.01 -27.54 -10.40
CA LYS A 242 0.81 -28.62 -9.43
C LYS A 242 -0.56 -29.30 -9.58
N SER A 243 -1.62 -28.54 -9.84
CA SER A 243 -2.97 -29.09 -10.05
C SER A 243 -3.07 -29.95 -11.32
N ARG A 244 -2.25 -29.67 -12.36
CA ARG A 244 -2.21 -30.43 -13.62
C ARG A 244 -1.51 -31.78 -13.49
N MET A 245 -0.67 -31.99 -12.48
CA MET A 245 0.10 -33.23 -12.33
C MET A 245 -0.75 -34.47 -12.04
N SER A 246 -2.06 -34.34 -11.78
CA SER A 246 -2.95 -35.51 -11.73
C SER A 246 -3.38 -35.88 -13.16
N LYS A 247 -3.11 -37.12 -13.58
CA LYS A 247 -3.44 -37.65 -14.92
C LYS A 247 -4.93 -37.49 -15.28
N SER A 248 -5.82 -37.50 -14.28
CA SER A 248 -7.25 -37.26 -14.45
C SER A 248 -7.59 -35.80 -14.74
N ALA A 249 -6.92 -34.84 -14.09
CA ALA A 249 -7.18 -33.41 -14.29
C ALA A 249 -6.63 -32.91 -15.64
N GLN A 250 -5.50 -33.46 -16.11
CA GLN A 250 -4.89 -33.06 -17.37
C GLN A 250 -5.72 -33.44 -18.59
N LYS A 251 -6.45 -34.56 -18.53
CA LYS A 251 -7.36 -35.01 -19.61
C LYS A 251 -8.70 -34.28 -19.61
N ALA A 252 -9.05 -33.58 -18.52
CA ALA A 252 -10.36 -32.98 -18.33
C ALA A 252 -10.48 -31.53 -18.85
N ARG A 253 -9.36 -30.79 -18.99
CA ARG A 253 -9.42 -29.40 -19.48
C ARG A 253 -9.06 -29.29 -20.96
N SER A 254 -9.95 -28.67 -21.71
CA SER A 254 -9.83 -28.31 -23.12
C SER A 254 -9.05 -27.02 -23.38
N TYR A 255 -8.54 -26.36 -22.33
CA TYR A 255 -7.84 -25.08 -22.43
C TYR A 255 -6.53 -25.04 -21.61
N THR A 256 -5.67 -24.06 -21.94
CA THR A 256 -4.45 -23.69 -21.20
C THR A 256 -4.61 -22.33 -20.53
N CYS A 257 -3.83 -22.07 -19.47
CA CYS A 257 -3.71 -20.75 -18.86
C CYS A 257 -2.32 -20.19 -19.14
N LYS A 258 -2.24 -18.97 -19.66
CA LYS A 258 -1.02 -18.19 -19.82
C LYS A 258 -0.98 -17.14 -18.71
N PHE A 259 0.06 -17.19 -17.90
CA PHE A 259 0.30 -16.22 -16.83
C PHE A 259 1.31 -15.18 -17.30
N VAL A 260 1.00 -13.90 -17.12
CA VAL A 260 1.87 -12.77 -17.51
C VAL A 260 1.93 -11.79 -16.35
N ALA A 261 3.14 -11.40 -15.95
CA ALA A 261 3.37 -10.35 -14.96
C ALA A 261 3.99 -9.14 -15.65
N THR A 262 3.44 -7.94 -15.43
CA THR A 262 3.99 -6.70 -16.00
C THR A 262 4.23 -5.65 -14.94
N ASP A 263 5.33 -4.91 -15.09
CA ASP A 263 5.68 -3.80 -14.22
C ASP A 263 6.63 -2.82 -14.92
N THR A 264 6.48 -1.51 -14.67
CA THR A 264 7.36 -0.50 -15.28
C THR A 264 8.78 -0.51 -14.72
N GLY A 265 9.00 -1.08 -13.53
CA GLY A 265 10.28 -1.09 -12.82
C GLY A 265 10.67 0.22 -12.17
N THR A 266 9.79 1.21 -12.14
CA THR A 266 10.09 2.53 -11.57
C THR A 266 10.44 2.47 -10.09
N TRP A 267 9.88 1.50 -9.36
CA TRP A 267 10.12 1.26 -7.93
C TRP A 267 11.52 0.72 -7.61
N SER A 268 12.18 -0.01 -8.52
CA SER A 268 13.47 -0.68 -8.25
C SER A 268 14.67 0.27 -8.23
N THR A 269 14.55 1.44 -8.87
CA THR A 269 15.68 2.37 -9.08
C THR A 269 16.15 3.13 -7.83
N ARG A 270 15.35 3.20 -6.76
CA ARG A 270 15.67 4.02 -5.56
C ARG A 270 15.96 3.22 -4.28
N HIS A 271 15.38 2.03 -4.11
CA HIS A 271 15.36 1.38 -2.80
C HIS A 271 16.15 0.06 -2.70
N GLN A 272 16.68 -0.47 -3.79
CA GLN A 272 17.20 -1.85 -3.79
C GLN A 272 18.46 -2.04 -4.63
N ARG A 273 19.58 -1.52 -4.11
CA ARG A 273 20.88 -2.15 -4.40
C ARG A 273 21.09 -3.32 -3.45
N GLY A 274 20.39 -4.44 -3.66
CA GLY A 274 20.83 -5.75 -3.15
C GLY A 274 19.86 -6.64 -2.37
N ALA A 275 18.58 -6.30 -2.19
CA ALA A 275 17.68 -7.08 -1.32
C ALA A 275 16.57 -7.87 -2.02
N VAL A 276 16.11 -7.45 -3.21
CA VAL A 276 15.03 -8.15 -3.90
C VAL A 276 15.54 -8.67 -5.22
N GLN A 277 15.54 -9.99 -5.31
CA GLN A 277 15.76 -10.69 -6.55
C GLN A 277 14.50 -10.49 -7.40
N GLU A 278 14.60 -9.73 -8.48
CA GLU A 278 13.57 -9.75 -9.52
C GLU A 278 13.37 -11.21 -9.92
N LEU A 279 12.14 -11.71 -9.79
CA LEU A 279 11.87 -13.03 -10.32
C LEU A 279 11.97 -12.94 -11.83
N GLN A 280 12.51 -14.00 -12.42
CA GLN A 280 12.55 -14.11 -13.87
C GLN A 280 11.11 -14.04 -14.39
N ASN A 281 10.90 -13.26 -15.46
CA ASN A 281 9.66 -13.16 -16.26
C ASN A 281 8.65 -12.06 -15.89
N VAL A 282 9.08 -10.94 -15.28
CA VAL A 282 8.26 -9.70 -15.29
C VAL A 282 8.55 -8.90 -16.55
N GLU A 283 7.55 -8.70 -17.41
CA GLU A 283 7.68 -7.91 -18.61
C GLU A 283 7.62 -6.40 -18.30
N ARG A 284 8.52 -5.63 -18.90
CA ARG A 284 8.58 -4.18 -18.70
C ARG A 284 7.54 -3.47 -19.56
N ALA A 285 6.39 -3.16 -18.98
CA ALA A 285 5.31 -2.45 -19.65
C ALA A 285 4.52 -1.57 -18.66
N SER A 286 3.94 -0.47 -19.15
CA SER A 286 2.88 0.23 -18.44
C SER A 286 1.60 -0.62 -18.44
N TYR A 287 0.66 -0.31 -17.54
CA TYR A 287 -0.61 -1.03 -17.48
C TYR A 287 -1.40 -0.92 -18.79
N THR A 288 -1.41 0.25 -19.45
CA THR A 288 -2.05 0.49 -20.75
C THR A 288 -1.41 -0.33 -21.87
N SER A 289 -0.07 -0.30 -21.97
CA SER A 289 0.67 -1.07 -22.99
C SER A 289 0.50 -2.58 -22.79
N ALA A 290 0.48 -3.05 -21.54
CA ALA A 290 0.24 -4.45 -21.21
C ALA A 290 -1.16 -4.92 -21.62
N LEU A 291 -2.20 -4.17 -21.26
CA LEU A 291 -3.59 -4.49 -21.65
C LEU A 291 -3.73 -4.58 -23.18
N ALA A 292 -3.16 -3.63 -23.91
CA ALA A 292 -3.18 -3.63 -25.38
C ALA A 292 -2.39 -4.80 -25.98
N SER A 293 -1.22 -5.14 -25.42
CA SER A 293 -0.32 -6.15 -25.98
C SER A 293 -0.78 -7.57 -25.72
N PHE A 294 -1.36 -7.83 -24.54
CA PHE A 294 -1.73 -9.19 -24.13
C PHE A 294 -3.20 -9.51 -24.36
N SER A 295 -4.07 -8.51 -24.49
CA SER A 295 -5.52 -8.67 -24.61
C SER A 295 -6.07 -9.72 -23.62
N PRO A 296 -5.82 -9.51 -22.30
CA PRO A 296 -6.04 -10.54 -21.29
C PRO A 296 -7.53 -10.84 -21.08
N ASP A 297 -7.81 -12.06 -20.60
CA ASP A 297 -9.16 -12.47 -20.21
C ASP A 297 -9.44 -12.14 -18.75
N ILE A 298 -8.42 -12.29 -17.89
CA ILE A 298 -8.49 -11.99 -16.47
C ILE A 298 -7.31 -11.09 -16.11
N VAL A 299 -7.59 -10.01 -15.37
CA VAL A 299 -6.56 -9.09 -14.86
C VAL A 299 -6.44 -9.22 -13.34
N LEU A 300 -5.22 -9.20 -12.82
CA LEU A 300 -4.90 -9.08 -11.40
C LEU A 300 -4.21 -7.74 -11.18
N CYS A 301 -4.52 -7.06 -10.08
CA CYS A 301 -3.75 -5.92 -9.61
C CYS A 301 -3.67 -5.99 -8.09
N SER A 302 -2.44 -6.13 -7.59
CA SER A 302 -2.16 -6.16 -6.15
C SER A 302 -1.51 -4.84 -5.76
N TRP A 303 -2.13 -4.12 -4.82
CA TRP A 303 -1.65 -2.84 -4.31
C TRP A 303 -1.54 -1.75 -5.38
N MET A 304 -2.67 -1.47 -6.05
CA MET A 304 -2.79 -0.33 -6.96
C MET A 304 -2.35 0.96 -6.26
N PRO A 305 -1.49 1.80 -6.87
CA PRO A 305 -1.01 3.00 -6.19
C PRO A 305 -2.15 3.91 -5.75
N LEU A 306 -1.97 4.56 -4.60
CA LEU A 306 -2.97 5.46 -4.04
C LEU A 306 -3.34 6.57 -5.02
N GLY A 307 -4.64 6.81 -5.17
CA GLY A 307 -5.20 7.90 -5.98
C GLY A 307 -5.21 7.62 -7.48
N GLU A 308 -4.55 6.57 -7.95
CA GLU A 308 -4.58 6.14 -9.34
C GLU A 308 -5.84 5.32 -9.62
N ASP A 309 -6.30 5.30 -10.88
CA ASP A 309 -7.34 4.38 -11.33
C ASP A 309 -6.94 3.66 -12.61
N TRP A 310 -6.29 2.50 -12.47
CA TRP A 310 -5.97 1.66 -13.64
C TRP A 310 -7.17 0.85 -14.13
N THR A 311 -8.26 0.81 -13.35
CA THR A 311 -9.41 -0.03 -13.68
C THR A 311 -10.22 0.51 -14.84
N GLN A 312 -10.17 1.82 -15.12
CA GLN A 312 -10.75 2.39 -16.34
C GLN A 312 -10.25 1.65 -17.59
N ALA A 313 -8.92 1.53 -17.75
CA ALA A 313 -8.35 0.81 -18.89
C ALA A 313 -8.72 -0.69 -18.89
N MET A 314 -8.84 -1.32 -17.72
CA MET A 314 -9.30 -2.71 -17.62
C MET A 314 -10.75 -2.86 -18.13
N ARG A 315 -11.63 -1.91 -17.78
CA ARG A 315 -13.05 -1.92 -18.17
C ARG A 315 -13.24 -1.65 -19.67
N GLU A 316 -12.44 -0.73 -20.23
CA GLU A 316 -12.39 -0.41 -21.66
C GLU A 316 -11.82 -1.56 -22.52
N THR A 317 -11.01 -2.45 -21.92
CA THR A 317 -10.44 -3.59 -22.65
C THR A 317 -11.50 -4.68 -22.84
N SER A 318 -12.00 -4.83 -24.07
CA SER A 318 -13.12 -5.73 -24.40
C SER A 318 -12.85 -7.21 -24.12
N SER A 319 -11.59 -7.66 -24.16
CA SER A 319 -11.22 -9.04 -23.83
C SER A 319 -11.33 -9.36 -22.35
N VAL A 320 -11.21 -8.35 -21.46
CA VAL A 320 -11.26 -8.54 -20.01
C VAL A 320 -12.67 -8.96 -19.60
N GLN A 321 -12.79 -10.19 -19.11
CA GLN A 321 -14.02 -10.77 -18.55
C GLN A 321 -14.10 -10.56 -17.03
N GLU A 322 -12.95 -10.40 -16.38
CA GLU A 322 -12.86 -10.12 -14.95
C GLU A 322 -11.55 -9.40 -14.64
N TYR A 323 -11.60 -8.46 -13.70
CA TYR A 323 -10.41 -7.97 -13.04
C TYR A 323 -10.55 -8.14 -11.52
N ILE A 324 -9.44 -8.50 -10.87
CA ILE A 324 -9.38 -8.75 -9.42
C ILE A 324 -8.39 -7.76 -8.82
N LEU A 325 -8.86 -7.01 -7.84
CA LEU A 325 -8.05 -6.08 -7.07
C LEU A 325 -7.75 -6.67 -5.70
N ILE A 326 -6.50 -6.55 -5.26
CA ILE A 326 -6.00 -7.02 -3.96
C ILE A 326 -5.38 -5.81 -3.26
N GLY A 327 -5.87 -5.43 -2.10
CA GLY A 327 -5.36 -4.27 -1.36
C GLY A 327 -6.43 -3.67 -0.46
N GLU A 328 -6.08 -2.59 0.23
CA GLU A 328 -7.03 -1.91 1.11
C GLU A 328 -8.16 -1.25 0.32
N THR A 329 -9.40 -1.46 0.74
CA THR A 329 -10.59 -0.87 0.09
C THR A 329 -11.08 0.36 0.84
N ASP A 330 -12.08 1.02 0.26
CA ASP A 330 -12.89 2.08 0.89
C ASP A 330 -12.09 3.34 1.25
N ASP A 331 -11.39 3.37 2.38
CA ASP A 331 -10.56 4.47 2.91
C ASP A 331 -9.06 4.15 2.95
N GLY A 332 -8.67 2.97 2.46
CA GLY A 332 -7.30 2.49 2.44
C GLY A 332 -6.36 3.16 1.44
N CYS A 333 -5.12 2.68 1.38
CA CYS A 333 -4.08 3.27 0.53
C CYS A 333 -3.93 2.63 -0.87
N CYS A 334 -4.99 2.06 -1.44
CA CYS A 334 -4.98 1.44 -2.77
C CYS A 334 -6.00 2.05 -3.74
N GLY A 335 -5.54 2.50 -4.90
CA GLY A 335 -6.38 3.07 -5.96
C GLY A 335 -7.15 4.33 -5.53
N HIS A 336 -8.18 4.69 -6.29
CA HIS A 336 -9.07 5.80 -5.98
C HIS A 336 -10.40 5.27 -5.38
N PRO A 337 -10.86 5.75 -4.21
CA PRO A 337 -12.06 5.23 -3.54
C PRO A 337 -13.30 5.10 -4.45
N TRP A 338 -13.67 6.17 -5.15
CA TRP A 338 -14.79 6.14 -6.09
C TRP A 338 -14.46 5.45 -7.42
N LYS A 339 -13.44 5.92 -8.15
CA LYS A 339 -13.16 5.45 -9.52
C LYS A 339 -12.80 3.94 -9.58
N THR A 340 -12.03 3.47 -8.61
CA THR A 340 -11.55 2.09 -8.53
C THR A 340 -12.54 1.17 -7.82
N TRP A 341 -13.05 1.58 -6.64
CA TRP A 341 -13.85 0.70 -5.77
C TRP A 341 -15.36 1.00 -5.76
N GLY A 342 -15.77 2.15 -6.32
CA GLY A 342 -17.15 2.64 -6.27
C GLY A 342 -17.64 2.98 -4.87
N VAL A 343 -16.72 3.38 -3.99
CA VAL A 343 -17.04 3.70 -2.59
C VAL A 343 -17.19 5.21 -2.49
N HIS A 344 -18.36 5.66 -2.05
CA HIS A 344 -18.53 7.05 -1.66
C HIS A 344 -17.81 7.27 -0.34
N VAL A 345 -16.71 8.02 -0.38
CA VAL A 345 -16.14 8.54 0.85
C VAL A 345 -17.15 9.57 1.38
N HIS A 346 -17.78 9.30 2.53
CA HIS A 346 -18.65 10.28 3.18
C HIS A 346 -17.78 11.45 3.70
N ARG A 347 -17.38 12.34 2.78
CA ARG A 347 -16.43 13.44 2.99
C ARG A 347 -17.03 14.64 3.75
N SER A 348 -18.32 14.61 4.09
CA SER A 348 -19.06 15.81 4.52
C SER A 348 -18.89 16.21 5.99
N ASN A 349 -18.37 15.34 6.86
CA ASN A 349 -18.28 15.63 8.30
C ASN A 349 -16.90 15.46 8.93
N ASP A 350 -15.85 15.13 8.17
CA ASP A 350 -14.49 15.10 8.73
C ASP A 350 -13.90 16.54 8.74
N PRO A 351 -13.76 17.18 9.92
CA PRO A 351 -13.24 18.54 10.03
C PRO A 351 -11.80 18.64 9.54
N MET A 352 -11.03 17.54 9.58
CA MET A 352 -9.62 17.51 9.18
C MET A 352 -9.48 17.68 7.67
N PHE A 353 -10.28 16.97 6.88
CA PHE A 353 -10.31 17.12 5.43
C PHE A 353 -10.89 18.47 5.00
N ALA A 354 -11.93 18.98 5.69
CA ALA A 354 -12.47 20.32 5.41
C ALA A 354 -11.42 21.42 5.65
N LYS A 355 -10.60 21.30 6.69
CA LYS A 355 -9.52 22.25 7.03
C LYS A 355 -8.35 22.13 6.05
N ASN A 356 -7.96 20.92 5.67
CA ASN A 356 -6.95 20.70 4.62
C ASN A 356 -7.42 21.22 3.25
N ARG A 357 -8.70 21.04 2.91
CA ARG A 357 -9.33 21.59 1.70
C ARG A 357 -9.39 23.12 1.72
N ALA A 358 -9.74 23.73 2.85
CA ALA A 358 -9.72 25.20 3.00
C ALA A 358 -8.30 25.77 2.91
N ASN A 359 -7.30 25.05 3.44
CA ASN A 359 -5.90 25.44 3.34
C ASN A 359 -5.35 25.26 1.90
N LEU A 360 -5.77 24.21 1.19
CA LEU A 360 -5.44 23.97 -0.22
C LEU A 360 -6.13 24.95 -1.16
N ALA A 361 -7.41 25.26 -0.95
CA ALA A 361 -8.16 26.24 -1.75
C ALA A 361 -7.64 27.68 -1.60
N ASN A 362 -7.03 28.02 -0.46
CA ASN A 362 -6.38 29.31 -0.24
C ASN A 362 -4.93 29.35 -0.76
N ALA A 363 -4.36 28.21 -1.14
CA ALA A 363 -3.01 28.09 -1.66
C ALA A 363 -3.02 27.93 -3.19
N ASN A 364 -3.21 29.04 -3.92
CA ASN A 364 -3.05 29.18 -5.38
C ASN A 364 -3.80 28.13 -6.26
N PRO A 365 -4.88 28.50 -6.96
CA PRO A 365 -5.78 27.57 -7.67
C PRO A 365 -5.14 26.74 -8.82
N ASP A 366 -3.88 27.02 -9.19
CA ASP A 366 -3.10 26.24 -10.17
C ASP A 366 -2.33 25.03 -9.57
N ARG A 367 -2.51 24.69 -8.29
CA ARG A 367 -1.67 23.70 -7.57
C ARG A 367 -2.37 22.78 -6.57
N SER A 368 -3.67 22.49 -6.76
CA SER A 368 -4.50 21.74 -5.80
C SER A 368 -4.20 20.23 -5.65
N VAL A 369 -3.15 19.67 -6.29
CA VAL A 369 -2.98 18.20 -6.41
C VAL A 369 -1.71 17.61 -5.75
N ASP A 370 -0.83 18.40 -5.15
CA ASP A 370 0.54 17.91 -4.82
C ASP A 370 0.69 17.14 -3.48
N LEU A 371 -0.33 17.06 -2.61
CA LEU A 371 -0.19 16.36 -1.31
C LEU A 371 -0.42 14.84 -1.39
N PHE A 372 -1.24 14.38 -2.33
CA PHE A 372 -1.60 12.95 -2.50
C PHE A 372 -0.86 12.27 -3.65
N HIS A 373 -0.35 13.05 -4.61
CA HIS A 373 0.52 12.56 -5.68
C HIS A 373 1.85 11.97 -5.16
N TRP A 374 2.27 12.30 -3.94
CA TRP A 374 3.57 11.89 -3.39
C TRP A 374 3.65 10.42 -2.95
N LEU A 375 2.52 9.79 -2.58
CA LEU A 375 2.50 8.35 -2.28
C LEU A 375 2.57 7.46 -3.55
N GLY A 376 2.45 8.04 -4.75
CA GLY A 376 2.44 7.33 -6.04
C GLY A 376 3.41 7.84 -7.13
N ARG A 377 3.92 9.08 -7.07
CA ARG A 377 4.90 9.63 -8.05
C ARG A 377 5.88 10.61 -7.39
N ASP A 378 7.13 10.17 -7.23
CA ASP A 378 8.28 11.08 -7.07
C ASP A 378 8.72 11.59 -8.47
N ARG A 379 8.35 12.84 -8.84
CA ARG A 379 8.73 13.45 -10.14
C ARG A 379 10.25 13.68 -10.28
N ARG A 380 10.71 13.60 -11.54
CA ARG A 380 12.11 13.62 -12.05
C ARG A 380 12.85 14.95 -11.78
N PRO A 381 14.18 14.95 -11.59
CA PRO A 381 15.01 16.08 -12.00
C PRO A 381 15.25 16.01 -13.52
N GLN A 382 14.91 17.07 -14.24
CA GLN A 382 15.40 17.27 -15.61
C GLN A 382 16.92 17.52 -15.54
N ILE A 383 17.72 16.52 -15.87
CA ILE A 383 19.11 16.71 -16.27
C ILE A 383 19.17 16.44 -17.77
N ALA A 384 19.52 17.47 -18.53
CA ALA A 384 19.74 17.37 -19.95
C ALA A 384 20.94 16.46 -20.23
N SER A 385 20.70 15.35 -20.93
CA SER A 385 21.72 14.72 -21.78
C SER A 385 21.04 14.16 -23.02
N ALA A 386 21.46 14.68 -24.17
CA ALA A 386 20.97 14.33 -25.48
C ALA A 386 21.32 12.88 -25.87
N ALA A 387 20.30 12.08 -26.18
CA ALA A 387 20.32 11.08 -27.26
C ALA A 387 18.87 10.62 -27.52
N ALA A 388 18.45 10.68 -28.77
CA ALA A 388 17.07 10.57 -29.21
C ALA A 388 16.49 9.14 -29.10
N VAL A 389 15.35 9.02 -28.42
CA VAL A 389 14.29 8.05 -28.74
C VAL A 389 12.97 8.80 -28.58
N SER A 390 12.26 8.98 -29.68
CA SER A 390 10.96 9.66 -29.74
C SER A 390 9.86 8.70 -29.29
N ASN A 391 9.40 8.82 -28.05
CA ASN A 391 8.07 8.35 -27.64
C ASN A 391 7.23 9.59 -27.33
N ALA A 392 6.33 9.91 -28.27
CA ALA A 392 5.29 10.90 -28.10
C ALA A 392 4.04 10.20 -27.56
N ASP A 393 4.05 9.89 -26.27
CA ASP A 393 2.83 9.63 -25.51
C ASP A 393 2.65 10.85 -24.60
N ALA A 394 1.93 11.84 -25.13
CA ALA A 394 1.44 12.95 -24.35
C ALA A 394 0.26 12.42 -23.52
N ASP A 395 0.52 12.15 -22.24
CA ASP A 395 -0.48 11.90 -21.22
C ASP A 395 -1.51 13.04 -21.26
N ALA A 396 -2.70 12.75 -21.76
CA ALA A 396 -3.88 13.60 -21.62
C ALA A 396 -4.45 13.40 -20.21
N ASP A 397 -3.70 13.81 -19.19
CA ASP A 397 -4.24 14.02 -17.85
C ASP A 397 -5.06 15.32 -17.90
N SER A 398 -6.33 15.22 -18.27
CA SER A 398 -7.29 16.30 -18.05
C SER A 398 -7.60 16.34 -16.55
N ASP A 399 -6.99 17.31 -15.86
CA ASP A 399 -7.19 17.69 -14.46
C ASP A 399 -8.60 18.25 -14.21
N ASP A 400 -9.64 17.50 -14.58
CA ASP A 400 -10.99 17.82 -14.14
C ASP A 400 -11.16 17.32 -12.69
N ASP A 401 -11.12 18.28 -11.76
CA ASP A 401 -11.57 18.20 -10.37
C ASP A 401 -13.07 17.80 -10.31
N ILE A 402 -13.40 16.60 -10.80
CA ILE A 402 -14.73 16.02 -10.67
C ILE A 402 -14.88 15.69 -9.18
N LEU A 403 -15.53 16.62 -8.48
CA LEU A 403 -16.05 16.43 -7.14
C LEU A 403 -16.72 15.06 -7.08
N ASP A 404 -16.34 14.24 -6.08
CA ASP A 404 -17.02 12.98 -5.81
C ASP A 404 -18.52 13.24 -5.87
N PRO A 405 -19.25 12.48 -6.69
CA PRO A 405 -20.66 12.74 -6.87
C PRO A 405 -21.41 12.55 -5.55
N GLU A 406 -22.42 13.39 -5.35
CA GLU A 406 -23.26 13.32 -4.15
C GLU A 406 -23.74 11.88 -3.92
N PRO A 407 -23.66 11.37 -2.67
CA PRO A 407 -24.02 9.99 -2.36
C PRO A 407 -25.44 9.65 -2.85
N GLY A 408 -25.56 8.64 -3.71
CA GLY A 408 -26.85 8.09 -4.14
C GLY A 408 -27.43 8.62 -5.45
N THR A 409 -26.73 9.50 -6.19
CA THR A 409 -27.19 9.93 -7.52
C THR A 409 -26.45 9.29 -8.68
N LEU A 410 -25.25 8.75 -8.47
CA LEU A 410 -24.44 8.19 -9.54
C LEU A 410 -24.12 6.72 -9.30
N GLN A 411 -24.29 5.96 -10.36
CA GLN A 411 -23.86 4.57 -10.46
C GLN A 411 -22.32 4.53 -10.43
N PRO A 412 -21.69 3.60 -9.68
CA PRO A 412 -20.25 3.41 -9.71
C PRO A 412 -19.71 3.19 -11.13
N PRO A 413 -18.51 3.69 -11.48
CA PRO A 413 -17.97 3.55 -12.83
C PRO A 413 -17.95 2.11 -13.33
N TYR A 414 -17.59 1.15 -12.46
CA TYR A 414 -17.59 -0.25 -12.85
C TYR A 414 -18.97 -0.79 -13.22
N GLU A 415 -20.04 -0.38 -12.53
CA GLU A 415 -21.39 -0.83 -12.88
C GLU A 415 -21.89 -0.17 -14.16
N ALA A 416 -21.57 1.11 -14.36
CA ALA A 416 -21.88 1.83 -15.61
C ALA A 416 -21.22 1.17 -16.83
N ASP A 417 -20.02 0.64 -16.64
CA ASP A 417 -19.25 -0.08 -17.68
C ASP A 417 -19.60 -1.58 -17.75
N GLY A 418 -20.66 -2.01 -17.08
CA GLY A 418 -21.20 -3.37 -17.19
C GLY A 418 -20.46 -4.42 -16.35
N PHE A 419 -19.74 -4.02 -15.30
CA PHE A 419 -19.10 -4.92 -14.33
C PHE A 419 -19.89 -5.01 -13.03
N GLN A 420 -19.81 -6.16 -12.37
CA GLN A 420 -20.35 -6.38 -11.03
C GLN A 420 -19.22 -6.61 -10.04
N ARG A 421 -19.21 -5.83 -8.96
CA ARG A 421 -18.31 -5.99 -7.82
C ARG A 421 -18.74 -7.18 -6.95
N GLN A 422 -17.78 -7.99 -6.52
CA GLN A 422 -17.95 -9.05 -5.55
C GLN A 422 -16.74 -9.11 -4.61
N ASN A 423 -16.96 -8.90 -3.31
CA ASN A 423 -15.95 -9.18 -2.30
C ASN A 423 -15.79 -10.71 -2.16
N LEU A 424 -14.57 -11.22 -2.36
CA LEU A 424 -14.32 -12.64 -2.29
C LEU A 424 -14.07 -13.07 -0.85
N SER A 425 -14.63 -14.22 -0.44
CA SER A 425 -14.42 -14.75 0.93
C SER A 425 -12.97 -15.13 1.22
N LEU A 426 -12.12 -15.21 0.19
CA LEU A 426 -10.70 -15.49 0.35
C LEU A 426 -9.93 -14.31 0.99
N SER A 427 -10.57 -13.14 1.11
CA SER A 427 -10.06 -12.04 1.94
C SER A 427 -9.83 -12.42 3.39
N ASP A 428 -10.54 -13.44 3.88
CA ASP A 428 -10.31 -13.93 5.23
C ASP A 428 -8.92 -14.55 5.43
N LEU A 429 -8.21 -14.82 4.34
CA LEU A 429 -6.89 -15.44 4.32
C LEU A 429 -5.76 -14.44 4.04
N GLN A 430 -6.09 -13.16 3.87
CA GLN A 430 -5.14 -12.09 3.58
C GLN A 430 -4.37 -11.68 4.84
N LEU A 431 -3.13 -11.25 4.62
CA LEU A 431 -2.30 -10.61 5.61
C LEU A 431 -1.66 -9.40 4.94
N SER A 432 -2.10 -8.21 5.32
CA SER A 432 -1.56 -6.93 4.87
C SER A 432 -0.57 -6.40 5.89
N ARG A 433 0.47 -5.69 5.44
CA ARG A 433 1.41 -4.97 6.32
C ARG A 433 0.75 -4.01 7.30
N TYR A 434 -0.49 -3.60 7.06
CA TYR A 434 -1.24 -2.69 7.92
C TYR A 434 -2.18 -3.41 8.89
N ASP A 435 -2.32 -4.74 8.78
CA ASP A 435 -3.05 -5.54 9.76
C ASP A 435 -2.33 -5.53 11.11
N ARG A 436 -3.10 -5.53 12.20
CA ARG A 436 -2.66 -5.37 13.59
C ARG A 436 -3.50 -6.25 14.52
N ALA A 437 -3.03 -6.38 15.75
CA ALA A 437 -3.70 -7.18 16.79
C ALA A 437 -5.17 -6.82 17.04
N HIS A 438 -5.55 -5.55 16.83
CA HIS A 438 -6.90 -5.07 17.07
C HIS A 438 -7.63 -4.63 15.79
N TYR A 439 -6.90 -4.59 14.66
CA TYR A 439 -7.38 -4.03 13.39
C TYR A 439 -6.79 -4.86 12.25
N ALA A 440 -7.51 -5.90 11.84
CA ALA A 440 -7.10 -6.77 10.74
C ALA A 440 -8.21 -6.86 9.70
N ALA A 441 -7.84 -7.26 8.48
CA ALA A 441 -8.72 -7.38 7.31
C ALA A 441 -9.10 -6.04 6.67
N ASN A 442 -8.18 -5.07 6.68
CA ASN A 442 -8.33 -3.84 5.88
C ASN A 442 -8.09 -4.13 4.38
N SER A 443 -7.26 -5.13 4.07
CA SER A 443 -7.02 -5.58 2.70
C SER A 443 -8.09 -6.57 2.27
N HIS A 444 -8.68 -6.33 1.10
CA HIS A 444 -9.66 -7.19 0.49
C HIS A 444 -9.21 -7.66 -0.90
N THR A 445 -9.85 -8.74 -1.35
CA THR A 445 -9.75 -9.29 -2.69
C THR A 445 -11.12 -9.14 -3.30
N VAL A 446 -11.22 -8.26 -4.27
CA VAL A 446 -12.48 -7.88 -4.88
C VAL A 446 -12.43 -8.25 -6.35
N SER A 447 -13.38 -9.07 -6.76
CA SER A 447 -13.61 -9.41 -8.17
C SER A 447 -14.58 -8.40 -8.79
N PHE A 448 -14.28 -8.00 -10.01
CA PHE A 448 -15.18 -7.23 -10.86
C PHE A 448 -15.39 -8.04 -12.13
N THR A 449 -16.57 -8.65 -12.25
CA THR A 449 -16.91 -9.54 -13.36
C THR A 449 -17.79 -8.83 -14.36
N ARG A 450 -17.43 -8.88 -15.65
CA ARG A 450 -18.26 -8.35 -16.73
C ARG A 450 -19.58 -9.12 -16.78
N GLN A 451 -20.70 -8.40 -16.78
CA GLN A 451 -22.03 -8.97 -16.94
C GLN A 451 -22.22 -9.36 -18.40
N ALA A 452 -22.91 -10.48 -18.65
CA ALA A 452 -23.19 -10.97 -20.00
C ALA A 452 -24.18 -10.09 -20.79
N HIS A 453 -24.47 -8.87 -20.33
CA HIS A 453 -25.49 -8.00 -20.90
C HIS A 453 -25.09 -7.52 -22.30
N ASP A 454 -25.92 -7.91 -23.28
CA ASP A 454 -26.07 -7.31 -24.61
C ASP A 454 -24.83 -7.22 -25.55
N LEU A 455 -23.84 -8.13 -25.46
CA LEU A 455 -22.92 -8.36 -26.60
C LEU A 455 -23.67 -8.78 -27.89
N ALA A 456 -24.95 -9.15 -27.78
CA ALA A 456 -25.84 -9.44 -28.90
C ALA A 456 -26.52 -8.20 -29.52
N LYS A 457 -26.33 -6.98 -28.98
CA LYS A 457 -26.94 -5.75 -29.56
C LYS A 457 -25.98 -4.93 -30.43
N GLU A 458 -24.69 -5.21 -30.40
CA GLU A 458 -23.67 -4.49 -31.18
C GLU A 458 -22.98 -5.34 -32.28
N ALA A 459 -23.33 -6.62 -32.38
CA ALA A 459 -22.98 -7.51 -33.49
C ALA A 459 -24.20 -7.71 -34.40
#